data_AF-A0A8J4Q333-F1
#
_entry.id   AF-A0A8J4Q333-F1
#
_cell.length_a   1.000
_cell.length_b   1.000
_cell.length_c   1.000
_cell.angle_alpha   90.00
_cell.angle_beta   90.00
_cell.angle_gamma   90.00
#
_symmetry.space_group_name_H-M   'P 1'
#
loop_
_entity.id
_entity.type
_entity.pdbx_description
1 polymer ?
#
loop_
_entity_poly.entity_id
_entity_poly.type
_entity_poly.pdbx_seq_one_letter_code
_entity_poly.pdbx_strand_id
1 'polypeptide(L)'
;MNKSFIYPILFFTFLIISANGYISINDRERFHNQVKHPYSLKTPLCPCKEKALCQPITGESLKDRKEFYVFTVNQSNYVNYDWSVITTLAVFYAEPIGQELCVAHENRARVVYAVYYPITQLANQTYKQQWIEDQVELVKNNFLDGINIDFESSITKNHPLESALLTGLVAETTVALKSVNKDYQISVDIPYSPNCISGRCYDWMGLSQATDFLVTMNYDLFPWTWPQPCMGLANSPIGPVVQGMLDFFKLGISADNLVAAFPWYAYVYPCANSTDLNTVDCYFPNCNSTYIPTQSFSEIDAILSDRSIPTSGELWNEEYASPYFNMLVNDYLYQVWYDNQQSIELKVSVCKKYHLRGVAAWTMDFIDYQNQVQVELMWNALKSFTQ
;
A
#
# COMPACT_ATOMS: atom_id res chain seq x y z
N MET A 1 -4.30 -17.55 44.40
CA MET A 1 -5.38 -17.65 43.39
C MET A 1 -5.03 -16.69 42.26
N ASN A 2 -4.29 -17.17 41.25
CA ASN A 2 -3.97 -16.44 40.03
C ASN A 2 -5.16 -16.56 39.08
N LYS A 3 -5.84 -15.45 38.79
CA LYS A 3 -6.75 -15.37 37.64
C LYS A 3 -5.97 -14.72 36.50
N SER A 4 -5.58 -15.53 35.52
CA SER A 4 -5.09 -15.06 34.22
C SER A 4 -6.20 -14.27 33.54
N PHE A 5 -5.97 -12.98 33.31
CA PHE A 5 -6.79 -12.16 32.39
C PHE A 5 -6.45 -12.58 30.96
N ILE A 6 -7.18 -13.56 30.45
CA ILE A 6 -7.23 -13.85 29.02
C ILE A 6 -8.18 -12.81 28.43
N TYR A 7 -7.64 -11.76 27.80
CA TYR A 7 -8.43 -10.85 26.98
C TYR A 7 -9.16 -11.66 25.91
N PRO A 8 -10.47 -11.46 25.66
CA PRO A 8 -11.21 -12.21 24.67
C PRO A 8 -10.90 -11.67 23.26
N ILE A 9 -9.64 -11.75 22.83
CA ILE A 9 -9.22 -11.46 21.45
C ILE A 9 -9.88 -12.47 20.49
N LEU A 10 -10.17 -13.68 20.97
CA LEU A 10 -10.78 -14.78 20.22
C LEU A 10 -12.26 -14.60 19.85
N PHE A 11 -12.98 -13.63 20.44
CA PHE A 11 -14.40 -13.41 20.12
C PHE A 11 -14.63 -12.31 19.07
N PHE A 12 -13.63 -11.46 18.81
CA PHE A 12 -13.71 -10.47 17.71
C PHE A 12 -13.64 -11.15 16.33
N THR A 13 -13.08 -12.35 16.25
CA THR A 13 -13.01 -13.14 15.02
C THR A 13 -14.36 -13.72 14.57
N PHE A 14 -15.42 -13.61 15.38
CA PHE A 14 -16.71 -14.27 15.10
C PHE A 14 -17.91 -13.35 14.87
N LEU A 15 -17.82 -12.04 15.15
CA LEU A 15 -19.00 -11.15 15.13
C LEU A 15 -19.10 -10.22 13.92
N ILE A 16 -18.07 -10.14 13.06
CA ILE A 16 -18.17 -9.54 11.72
C ILE A 16 -17.69 -10.59 10.71
N ILE A 17 -18.49 -11.64 10.53
CA ILE A 17 -18.35 -12.57 9.41
C ILE A 17 -19.15 -11.96 8.26
N SER A 18 -18.52 -11.08 7.47
CA SER A 18 -18.83 -11.01 6.04
C SER A 18 -18.01 -12.09 5.35
N ALA A 19 -18.65 -12.83 4.45
CA ALA A 19 -18.16 -14.06 3.80
C ALA A 19 -16.96 -13.89 2.84
N ASN A 20 -16.16 -12.84 2.97
CA ASN A 20 -14.92 -12.65 2.20
C ASN A 20 -13.73 -12.61 3.16
N GLY A 21 -12.80 -13.53 2.93
CA GLY A 21 -11.72 -13.84 3.86
C GLY A 21 -10.92 -12.64 4.34
N TYR A 22 -10.57 -12.69 5.63
CA TYR A 22 -9.52 -11.89 6.23
C TYR A 22 -8.23 -12.06 5.39
N ILE A 23 -7.84 -11.02 4.64
CA ILE A 23 -6.45 -10.87 4.19
C ILE A 23 -5.79 -10.03 5.27
N SER A 24 -5.14 -10.71 6.22
CA SER A 24 -4.17 -10.03 7.06
C SER A 24 -3.16 -9.35 6.14
N ILE A 25 -2.84 -8.07 6.34
CA ILE A 25 -1.69 -7.41 5.69
C ILE A 25 -0.37 -8.16 6.02
N ASN A 26 -0.39 -9.09 6.99
CA ASN A 26 0.69 -10.05 7.26
C ASN A 26 0.56 -11.42 6.55
N ASP A 27 -0.36 -11.62 5.60
CA ASP A 27 -0.35 -12.77 4.66
C ASP A 27 0.76 -12.61 3.58
N ARG A 28 1.75 -11.74 3.81
CA ARG A 28 2.98 -11.55 3.00
C ARG A 28 3.64 -12.90 2.65
N GLU A 29 3.74 -13.82 3.61
CA GLU A 29 4.30 -15.18 3.38
C GLU A 29 3.42 -16.08 2.49
N ARG A 30 2.11 -15.82 2.41
CA ARG A 30 1.19 -16.59 1.58
C ARG A 30 1.35 -16.25 0.10
N PHE A 31 1.64 -14.98 -0.21
CA PHE A 31 2.03 -14.54 -1.55
C PHE A 31 3.43 -15.05 -1.93
N HIS A 32 4.39 -15.03 -0.99
CA HIS A 32 5.78 -15.46 -1.20
C HIS A 32 5.93 -16.94 -1.63
N ASN A 33 5.08 -17.84 -1.14
CA ASN A 33 5.19 -19.28 -1.41
C ASN A 33 4.37 -19.78 -2.62
N GLN A 34 3.57 -18.92 -3.26
CA GLN A 34 2.71 -19.32 -4.37
C GLN A 34 3.22 -18.94 -5.77
N VAL A 35 4.23 -18.09 -5.88
CA VAL A 35 4.86 -17.82 -7.19
C VAL A 35 5.90 -18.90 -7.52
N LYS A 36 5.44 -20.15 -7.65
CA LYS A 36 5.99 -20.98 -8.72
C LYS A 36 5.38 -20.38 -9.98
N HIS A 37 6.17 -19.57 -10.70
CA HIS A 37 5.78 -18.90 -11.94
C HIS A 37 4.70 -19.70 -12.68
N PRO A 38 3.45 -19.20 -12.77
CA PRO A 38 2.40 -19.94 -13.43
C PRO A 38 2.84 -20.18 -14.88
N TYR A 39 3.07 -21.46 -15.17
CA TYR A 39 3.32 -22.08 -16.46
C TYR A 39 3.73 -21.12 -17.59
N SER A 40 5.03 -21.13 -17.91
CA SER A 40 5.54 -20.77 -19.23
C SER A 40 4.77 -21.54 -20.31
N LEU A 41 3.68 -20.95 -20.80
CA LEU A 41 3.14 -21.31 -22.10
C LEU A 41 4.18 -20.88 -23.11
N LYS A 42 4.56 -21.78 -24.03
CA LYS A 42 5.54 -21.51 -25.09
C LYS A 42 5.16 -20.33 -25.99
N THR A 43 3.92 -19.83 -25.89
CA THR A 43 3.50 -18.55 -26.45
C THR A 43 2.39 -17.97 -25.56
N PRO A 44 2.59 -16.80 -24.94
CA PRO A 44 1.55 -16.13 -24.15
C PRO A 44 0.40 -15.72 -25.06
N LEU A 45 -0.83 -16.00 -24.65
CA LEU A 45 -2.04 -15.61 -25.38
C LEU A 45 -2.58 -14.31 -24.79
N CYS A 46 -2.68 -13.28 -25.64
CA CYS A 46 -3.28 -12.01 -25.29
C CYS A 46 -4.72 -12.21 -24.75
N PRO A 47 -5.03 -11.76 -23.52
CA PRO A 47 -6.39 -11.88 -22.98
C PRO A 47 -7.38 -10.94 -23.68
N CYS A 48 -6.89 -9.89 -24.35
CA CYS A 48 -7.74 -8.85 -24.92
C CYS A 48 -8.37 -9.26 -26.24
N LYS A 49 -9.63 -8.87 -26.42
CA LYS A 49 -10.34 -9.00 -27.70
C LYS A 49 -9.61 -8.25 -28.81
N GLU A 50 -9.13 -7.04 -28.51
CA GLU A 50 -8.27 -6.26 -29.40
C GLU A 50 -6.81 -6.54 -29.07
N LYS A 51 -6.09 -7.23 -29.97
CA LYS A 51 -4.69 -7.62 -29.74
C LYS A 51 -3.73 -6.45 -29.54
N ALA A 52 -4.09 -5.26 -30.03
CA ALA A 52 -3.31 -4.04 -29.84
C ALA A 52 -3.21 -3.65 -28.35
N LEU A 53 -4.23 -3.99 -27.55
CA LEU A 53 -4.23 -3.74 -26.10
C LEU A 53 -3.24 -4.64 -25.34
N CYS A 54 -2.66 -5.65 -25.96
CA CYS A 54 -1.58 -6.43 -25.36
C CYS A 54 -0.18 -5.88 -25.73
N GLN A 55 -0.12 -4.65 -26.23
CA GLN A 55 1.14 -3.94 -26.36
C GLN A 55 1.33 -3.03 -25.14
N PRO A 56 2.54 -2.95 -24.56
CA PRO A 56 2.83 -2.00 -23.51
C PRO A 56 2.52 -0.58 -23.96
N ILE A 57 2.09 0.25 -23.02
CA ILE A 57 1.84 1.67 -23.24
C ILE A 57 3.19 2.35 -23.45
N THR A 58 3.33 3.05 -24.57
CA THR A 58 4.57 3.71 -25.00
C THR A 58 4.33 5.16 -25.43
N GLY A 59 5.42 5.92 -25.54
CA GLY A 59 5.43 7.22 -26.22
C GLY A 59 5.33 8.46 -25.33
N GLU A 60 5.24 9.62 -25.98
CA GLU A 60 5.41 10.95 -25.35
C GLU A 60 4.34 11.28 -24.29
N SER A 61 3.15 10.68 -24.36
CA SER A 61 2.09 10.92 -23.36
C SER A 61 2.45 10.46 -21.94
N LEU A 62 3.53 9.68 -21.82
CA LEU A 62 4.06 9.21 -20.54
C LEU A 62 5.03 10.20 -19.91
N LYS A 63 5.55 11.16 -20.68
CA LYS A 63 6.51 12.15 -20.23
C LYS A 63 5.80 13.18 -19.33
N ASP A 64 6.41 13.50 -18.20
CA ASP A 64 5.91 14.47 -17.22
C ASP A 64 4.49 14.16 -16.69
N ARG A 65 4.02 12.92 -16.88
CA ARG A 65 2.70 12.45 -16.43
C ARG A 65 2.67 12.36 -14.91
N LYS A 66 1.69 13.03 -14.29
CA LYS A 66 1.37 12.84 -12.88
C LYS A 66 0.73 11.47 -12.66
N GLU A 67 1.16 10.76 -11.62
CA GLU A 67 0.74 9.38 -11.36
C GLU A 67 -0.42 9.33 -10.35
N PHE A 68 -1.50 8.65 -10.75
CA PHE A 68 -2.50 8.06 -9.88
C PHE A 68 -2.30 6.56 -9.89
N TYR A 69 -1.51 6.12 -8.92
CA TYR A 69 -1.03 4.76 -8.83
C TYR A 69 -1.90 3.98 -7.84
N VAL A 70 -2.45 2.84 -8.21
CA VAL A 70 -3.37 2.12 -7.34
C VAL A 70 -2.94 0.67 -7.16
N PHE A 71 -3.13 0.15 -5.96
CA PHE A 71 -2.78 -1.22 -5.61
C PHE A 71 -4.02 -2.08 -5.55
N THR A 72 -3.95 -3.28 -6.11
CA THR A 72 -5.03 -4.27 -6.09
C THR A 72 -4.52 -5.63 -5.60
N VAL A 73 -5.24 -6.22 -4.66
CA VAL A 73 -5.06 -7.60 -4.15
C VAL A 73 -6.18 -8.53 -4.63
N ASN A 74 -7.15 -8.00 -5.39
CA ASN A 74 -8.26 -8.76 -5.97
C ASN A 74 -8.27 -8.64 -7.50
N GLN A 75 -8.28 -9.79 -8.19
CA GLN A 75 -8.30 -9.82 -9.66
C GLN A 75 -9.66 -9.42 -10.26
N SER A 76 -10.76 -9.44 -9.51
CA SER A 76 -12.11 -9.24 -10.06
C SER A 76 -12.66 -7.83 -9.88
N ASN A 77 -12.11 -7.04 -8.94
CA ASN A 77 -12.68 -5.75 -8.57
C ASN A 77 -12.48 -4.65 -9.62
N TYR A 78 -11.59 -4.86 -10.59
CA TYR A 78 -11.20 -3.87 -11.60
C TYR A 78 -12.35 -3.30 -12.43
N VAL A 79 -13.44 -4.04 -12.56
CA VAL A 79 -14.64 -3.59 -13.27
C VAL A 79 -15.32 -2.39 -12.62
N ASN A 80 -15.05 -2.14 -11.34
CA ASN A 80 -15.66 -1.07 -10.57
C ASN A 80 -14.74 0.15 -10.40
N TYR A 81 -13.50 0.08 -10.89
CA TYR A 81 -12.51 1.14 -10.67
C TYR A 81 -12.79 2.37 -11.53
N ASP A 82 -12.37 3.54 -11.04
CA ASP A 82 -12.44 4.77 -11.81
C ASP A 82 -11.23 4.90 -12.76
N TRP A 83 -11.34 4.23 -13.90
CA TRP A 83 -10.32 4.23 -14.95
C TRP A 83 -10.11 5.60 -15.61
N SER A 84 -10.98 6.59 -15.37
CA SER A 84 -10.77 7.93 -15.92
C SER A 84 -9.56 8.65 -15.31
N VAL A 85 -9.08 8.17 -14.15
CA VAL A 85 -7.97 8.81 -13.42
C VAL A 85 -6.77 7.91 -13.18
N ILE A 86 -6.96 6.59 -13.14
CA ILE A 86 -5.86 5.64 -12.89
C ILE A 86 -4.81 5.76 -13.99
N THR A 87 -3.55 5.92 -13.58
CA THR A 87 -2.42 5.95 -14.52
C THR A 87 -1.61 4.66 -14.47
N THR A 88 -1.64 3.97 -13.33
CA THR A 88 -0.99 2.67 -13.12
C THR A 88 -1.79 1.82 -12.12
N LEU A 89 -2.09 0.57 -12.50
CA LEU A 89 -2.57 -0.50 -11.63
C LEU A 89 -1.40 -1.41 -11.24
N ALA A 90 -1.12 -1.52 -9.94
CA ALA A 90 -0.13 -2.44 -9.38
C ALA A 90 -0.81 -3.69 -8.81
N VAL A 91 -0.48 -4.84 -9.38
CA VAL A 91 -1.11 -6.13 -9.06
C VAL A 91 -0.34 -6.87 -7.96
N PHE A 92 -1.03 -7.18 -6.86
CA PHE A 92 -0.57 -7.91 -5.68
C PHE A 92 -1.36 -9.22 -5.47
N TYR A 93 -1.53 -10.01 -6.53
CA TYR A 93 -2.18 -11.33 -6.48
C TYR A 93 -1.46 -12.32 -7.42
N ALA A 94 -1.63 -13.62 -7.21
CA ALA A 94 -0.84 -14.66 -7.89
C ALA A 94 -1.46 -15.18 -9.20
N GLU A 95 -2.73 -14.85 -9.44
CA GLU A 95 -3.51 -15.25 -10.60
C GLU A 95 -2.94 -14.68 -11.91
N PRO A 96 -3.04 -15.42 -13.03
CA PRO A 96 -2.58 -14.93 -14.32
C PRO A 96 -3.33 -13.66 -14.75
N ILE A 97 -2.61 -12.69 -15.31
CA ILE A 97 -3.20 -11.43 -15.77
C ILE A 97 -4.28 -11.68 -16.83
N GLY A 98 -5.46 -11.11 -16.60
CA GLY A 98 -6.66 -11.31 -17.39
C GLY A 98 -7.18 -10.04 -18.07
N GLN A 99 -8.50 -9.85 -18.03
CA GLN A 99 -9.20 -8.74 -18.69
C GLN A 99 -8.88 -7.37 -18.06
N GLU A 100 -8.38 -7.34 -16.83
CA GLU A 100 -7.93 -6.12 -16.15
C GLU A 100 -6.86 -5.37 -16.96
N LEU A 101 -5.98 -6.09 -17.66
CA LEU A 101 -5.00 -5.50 -18.59
C LEU A 101 -5.69 -4.73 -19.72
N CYS A 102 -6.73 -5.32 -20.29
CA CYS A 102 -7.42 -4.78 -21.45
C CYS A 102 -8.14 -3.49 -21.08
N VAL A 103 -8.86 -3.50 -19.95
CA VAL A 103 -9.55 -2.30 -19.45
C VAL A 103 -8.53 -1.21 -19.09
N ALA A 104 -7.41 -1.57 -18.46
CA ALA A 104 -6.34 -0.62 -18.17
C ALA A 104 -5.81 0.05 -19.44
N HIS A 105 -5.43 -0.75 -20.44
CA HIS A 105 -4.82 -0.24 -21.67
C HIS A 105 -5.80 0.54 -22.54
N GLU A 106 -7.10 0.17 -22.56
CA GLU A 106 -8.17 0.98 -23.18
C GLU A 106 -8.24 2.39 -22.59
N ASN A 107 -7.97 2.51 -21.28
CA ASN A 107 -7.96 3.78 -20.54
C ASN A 107 -6.56 4.40 -20.43
N ARG A 108 -5.56 3.88 -21.16
CA ARG A 108 -4.15 4.33 -21.12
C ARG A 108 -3.51 4.26 -19.72
N ALA A 109 -4.01 3.36 -18.87
CA ALA A 109 -3.44 3.03 -17.58
C ALA A 109 -2.46 1.87 -17.71
N ARG A 110 -1.29 2.00 -17.09
CA ARG A 110 -0.27 0.94 -17.07
C ARG A 110 -0.68 -0.19 -16.13
N VAL A 111 -0.26 -1.42 -16.39
CA VAL A 111 -0.32 -2.53 -15.43
C VAL A 111 1.08 -2.98 -15.07
N VAL A 112 1.42 -2.92 -13.78
CA VAL A 112 2.69 -3.42 -13.25
C VAL A 112 2.44 -4.53 -12.24
N TYR A 113 3.39 -5.46 -12.17
CA TYR A 113 3.28 -6.60 -11.26
C TYR A 113 4.17 -6.41 -10.04
N ALA A 114 3.65 -6.70 -8.85
CA ALA A 114 4.42 -6.67 -7.63
C ALA A 114 5.39 -7.84 -7.57
N VAL A 115 6.67 -7.55 -7.38
CA VAL A 115 7.74 -8.55 -7.33
C VAL A 115 8.56 -8.40 -6.07
N TYR A 116 9.04 -9.53 -5.58
CA TYR A 116 9.77 -9.62 -4.31
C TYR A 116 11.14 -10.22 -4.56
N TYR A 117 12.13 -9.77 -3.79
CA TYR A 117 13.47 -10.36 -3.80
C TYR A 117 13.87 -10.81 -2.39
N PRO A 118 14.30 -12.07 -2.19
CA PRO A 118 14.67 -12.56 -0.87
C PRO A 118 16.00 -11.96 -0.39
N ILE A 119 15.99 -11.35 0.80
CA ILE A 119 17.20 -10.75 1.41
C ILE A 119 18.39 -11.72 1.50
N THR A 120 18.13 -13.00 1.72
CA THR A 120 19.16 -14.05 1.80
C THR A 120 19.91 -14.29 0.50
N GLN A 121 19.41 -13.77 -0.63
CA GLN A 121 20.02 -13.91 -1.96
C GLN A 121 20.72 -12.64 -2.47
N LEU A 122 20.79 -11.55 -1.68
CA LEU A 122 21.38 -10.28 -2.15
C LEU A 122 22.83 -10.43 -2.64
N ALA A 123 23.62 -11.30 -2.01
CA ALA A 123 25.00 -11.56 -2.41
C ALA A 123 25.15 -12.67 -3.47
N ASN A 124 24.06 -13.37 -3.83
CA ASN A 124 24.10 -14.48 -4.78
C ASN A 124 23.92 -13.99 -6.22
N GLN A 125 25.03 -13.83 -6.94
CA GLN A 125 25.02 -13.31 -8.31
C GLN A 125 24.26 -14.21 -9.30
N THR A 126 24.37 -15.53 -9.17
CA THR A 126 23.64 -16.47 -10.04
C THR A 126 22.14 -16.37 -9.82
N TYR A 127 21.69 -16.30 -8.56
CA TYR A 127 20.28 -16.12 -8.24
C TYR A 127 19.76 -14.77 -8.74
N LYS A 128 20.53 -13.68 -8.52
CA LYS A 128 20.19 -12.35 -9.01
C LYS A 128 19.98 -12.36 -10.53
N GLN A 129 20.92 -12.93 -11.29
CA GLN A 129 20.82 -12.98 -12.74
C GLN A 129 19.57 -13.75 -13.19
N GLN A 130 19.33 -14.94 -12.62
CA GLN A 130 18.15 -15.73 -12.94
C GLN A 130 16.86 -14.97 -12.61
N TRP A 131 16.80 -14.33 -11.44
CA TRP A 131 15.64 -13.56 -11.03
C TRP A 131 15.35 -12.38 -11.97
N ILE A 132 16.39 -11.68 -12.44
CA ILE A 132 16.24 -10.58 -13.42
C ILE A 132 15.69 -11.12 -14.75
N GLU A 133 16.23 -12.24 -15.25
CA GLU A 133 15.73 -12.91 -16.45
C GLU A 133 14.26 -13.32 -16.29
N ASP A 134 13.89 -13.85 -15.13
CA ASP A 134 12.53 -14.23 -14.79
C ASP A 134 11.59 -13.02 -14.76
N GLN A 135 12.03 -11.84 -14.30
CA GLN A 135 11.20 -10.63 -14.32
C GLN A 135 10.98 -10.10 -15.74
N VAL A 136 12.01 -10.17 -16.59
CA VAL A 136 11.87 -9.80 -18.01
C VAL A 136 10.85 -10.70 -18.71
N GLU A 137 10.91 -12.01 -18.44
CA GLU A 137 9.94 -12.96 -18.99
C GLU A 137 8.55 -12.81 -18.37
N LEU A 138 8.44 -12.50 -17.08
CA LEU A 138 7.16 -12.17 -16.44
C LEU A 138 6.47 -11.02 -17.16
N VAL A 139 7.18 -9.91 -17.37
CA VAL A 139 6.63 -8.71 -18.04
C VAL A 139 6.19 -9.04 -19.47
N LYS A 140 7.06 -9.70 -20.25
CA LYS A 140 6.76 -10.05 -21.65
C LYS A 140 5.59 -11.03 -21.78
N ASN A 141 5.56 -12.07 -20.94
CA ASN A 141 4.57 -13.14 -21.06
C ASN A 141 3.19 -12.74 -20.54
N ASN A 142 3.10 -11.66 -19.76
CA ASN A 142 1.83 -11.13 -19.26
C ASN A 142 1.47 -9.77 -19.87
N PHE A 143 2.20 -9.32 -20.89
CA PHE A 143 1.96 -8.05 -21.61
C PHE A 143 1.95 -6.81 -20.70
N LEU A 144 2.69 -6.88 -19.59
CA LEU A 144 2.75 -5.84 -18.57
C LEU A 144 3.54 -4.63 -19.04
N ASP A 145 3.35 -3.50 -18.36
CA ASP A 145 4.11 -2.28 -18.55
C ASP A 145 5.33 -2.19 -17.64
N GLY A 146 5.57 -3.18 -16.78
CA GLY A 146 6.74 -3.25 -15.92
C GLY A 146 6.46 -3.90 -14.57
N ILE A 147 7.21 -3.50 -13.55
CA ILE A 147 7.20 -4.12 -12.22
C ILE A 147 7.20 -3.09 -11.11
N ASN A 148 6.66 -3.50 -9.96
CA ASN A 148 6.77 -2.81 -8.69
C ASN A 148 7.55 -3.70 -7.71
N ILE A 149 8.74 -3.26 -7.30
CA ILE A 149 9.60 -4.04 -6.39
C ILE A 149 9.21 -3.70 -4.95
N ASP A 150 8.65 -4.68 -4.25
CA ASP A 150 8.26 -4.54 -2.85
C ASP A 150 9.27 -5.25 -1.94
N PHE A 151 10.41 -4.59 -1.69
CA PHE A 151 11.46 -5.10 -0.82
C PHE A 151 11.36 -4.49 0.59
N GLU A 152 10.81 -5.28 1.52
CA GLU A 152 10.47 -4.83 2.87
C GLU A 152 11.36 -5.41 4.00
N SER A 153 12.46 -6.08 3.64
CA SER A 153 13.33 -6.75 4.63
C SER A 153 14.30 -5.80 5.34
N SER A 154 14.48 -5.95 6.65
CA SER A 154 15.43 -5.11 7.41
C SER A 154 16.87 -5.21 6.87
N ILE A 155 17.48 -4.07 6.54
CA ILE A 155 18.93 -3.92 6.27
C ILE A 155 19.39 -2.74 7.13
N THR A 156 19.93 -3.04 8.30
CA THR A 156 20.28 -2.01 9.28
C THR A 156 21.53 -1.24 8.85
N LYS A 157 21.74 -0.05 9.44
CA LYS A 157 22.81 0.89 9.07
C LYS A 157 24.24 0.30 9.07
N ASN A 158 24.48 -0.78 9.82
CA ASN A 158 25.75 -1.51 9.88
C ASN A 158 25.94 -2.55 8.75
N HIS A 159 24.99 -2.67 7.82
CA HIS A 159 25.02 -3.54 6.64
C HIS A 159 25.02 -2.75 5.31
N PRO A 160 26.02 -1.86 5.09
CA PRO A 160 26.06 -1.02 3.90
C PRO A 160 26.29 -1.81 2.60
N LEU A 161 26.90 -3.00 2.67
CA LEU A 161 27.10 -3.86 1.50
C LEU A 161 25.76 -4.39 0.97
N GLU A 162 24.90 -4.89 1.85
CA GLU A 162 23.56 -5.38 1.50
C GLU A 162 22.69 -4.26 0.91
N SER A 163 22.80 -3.04 1.46
CA SER A 163 22.15 -1.84 0.90
C SER A 163 22.64 -1.52 -0.52
N ALA A 164 23.96 -1.59 -0.76
CA ALA A 164 24.53 -1.39 -2.08
C ALA A 164 24.13 -2.51 -3.07
N LEU A 165 24.06 -3.76 -2.60
CA LEU A 165 23.62 -4.90 -3.40
C LEU A 165 22.16 -4.79 -3.81
N LEU A 166 21.27 -4.32 -2.91
CA LEU A 166 19.88 -4.02 -3.24
C LEU A 166 19.79 -2.95 -4.34
N THR A 167 20.56 -1.88 -4.21
CA THR A 167 20.60 -0.80 -5.22
C THR A 167 21.10 -1.31 -6.57
N GLY A 168 22.15 -2.13 -6.57
CA GLY A 168 22.68 -2.77 -7.77
C GLY A 168 21.67 -3.72 -8.43
N LEU A 169 20.95 -4.53 -7.64
CA LEU A 169 19.85 -5.37 -8.12
C LEU A 169 18.80 -4.52 -8.85
N VAL A 170 18.31 -3.45 -8.22
CA VAL A 170 17.27 -2.58 -8.82
C VAL A 170 17.80 -1.94 -10.11
N ALA A 171 19.03 -1.42 -10.11
CA ALA A 171 19.64 -0.81 -11.29
C ALA A 171 19.80 -1.80 -12.45
N GLU A 172 20.31 -3.01 -12.19
CA GLU A 172 20.47 -4.05 -13.21
C GLU A 172 19.12 -4.52 -13.76
N THR A 173 18.10 -4.62 -12.89
CA THR A 173 16.73 -4.98 -13.28
C THR A 173 16.13 -3.92 -14.20
N THR A 174 16.27 -2.64 -13.83
CA THR A 174 15.82 -1.51 -14.66
C THR A 174 16.50 -1.50 -16.01
N VAL A 175 17.83 -1.71 -16.07
CA VAL A 175 18.55 -1.80 -17.35
C VAL A 175 18.03 -2.96 -18.20
N ALA A 176 17.84 -4.14 -17.60
CA ALA A 176 17.36 -5.32 -18.33
C ALA A 176 15.96 -5.10 -18.93
N LEU A 177 15.01 -4.59 -18.13
CA LEU A 177 13.66 -4.28 -18.60
C LEU A 177 13.67 -3.16 -19.66
N LYS A 178 14.33 -2.03 -19.38
CA LYS A 178 14.36 -0.89 -20.31
C LYS A 178 15.12 -1.20 -21.61
N SER A 179 16.01 -2.19 -21.62
CA SER A 179 16.65 -2.69 -22.86
C SER A 179 15.67 -3.43 -23.78
N VAL A 180 14.60 -4.01 -23.24
CA VAL A 180 13.51 -4.62 -24.02
C VAL A 180 12.53 -3.55 -24.48
N ASN A 181 12.10 -2.68 -23.56
CA ASN A 181 11.26 -1.53 -23.88
C ASN A 181 11.59 -0.37 -22.93
N LYS A 182 12.11 0.73 -23.49
CA LYS A 182 12.52 1.93 -22.74
C LYS A 182 11.40 2.55 -21.88
N ASP A 183 10.14 2.29 -22.24
CA ASP A 183 8.96 2.83 -21.58
C ASP A 183 8.42 1.89 -20.48
N TYR A 184 9.05 0.74 -20.22
CA TYR A 184 8.71 -0.05 -19.04
C TYR A 184 8.94 0.74 -17.75
N GLN A 185 7.96 0.66 -16.86
CA GLN A 185 7.92 1.31 -15.56
C GLN A 185 8.51 0.39 -14.48
N ILE A 186 9.46 0.92 -13.73
CA ILE A 186 10.01 0.30 -12.54
C ILE A 186 9.77 1.23 -11.36
N SER A 187 9.03 0.75 -10.37
CA SER A 187 8.85 1.42 -9.07
C SER A 187 9.35 0.55 -7.93
N VAL A 188 9.65 1.19 -6.80
CA VAL A 188 10.01 0.50 -5.55
C VAL A 188 9.17 1.06 -4.41
N ASP A 189 8.54 0.17 -3.64
CA ASP A 189 7.86 0.55 -2.41
C ASP A 189 8.90 0.84 -1.31
N ILE A 190 8.76 2.00 -0.68
CA ILE A 190 9.66 2.48 0.36
C ILE A 190 8.86 2.95 1.58
N PRO A 191 9.45 2.93 2.78
CA PRO A 191 8.83 3.56 3.94
C PRO A 191 8.45 5.03 3.75
N TYR A 192 7.53 5.52 4.57
CA TYR A 192 7.15 6.95 4.63
C TYR A 192 8.33 7.92 4.89
N SER A 193 9.45 7.42 5.42
CA SER A 193 10.61 8.23 5.80
C SER A 193 11.94 7.50 5.54
N PRO A 194 13.02 8.21 5.19
CA PRO A 194 14.34 7.59 5.00
C PRO A 194 15.03 7.18 6.31
N ASN A 195 14.45 7.48 7.46
CA ASN A 195 15.08 7.39 8.79
C ASN A 195 15.09 5.96 9.36
N CYS A 196 15.52 4.97 8.56
CA CYS A 196 15.70 3.58 9.02
C CYS A 196 14.44 2.90 9.59
N ILE A 197 13.27 3.26 9.06
CA ILE A 197 11.97 2.66 9.37
C ILE A 197 12.05 1.13 9.30
N SER A 198 11.60 0.40 10.33
CA SER A 198 11.68 -1.08 10.42
C SER A 198 13.09 -1.64 10.24
N GLY A 199 14.14 -0.86 10.53
CA GLY A 199 15.52 -1.28 10.23
C GLY A 199 15.85 -1.27 8.75
N ARG A 200 15.04 -0.65 7.89
CA ARG A 200 15.30 -0.47 6.45
C ARG A 200 16.14 0.79 6.26
N CYS A 201 17.46 0.66 6.27
CA CYS A 201 18.41 1.75 6.07
C CYS A 201 19.04 1.66 4.67
N TYR A 202 18.23 1.74 3.62
CA TYR A 202 18.71 1.54 2.25
C TYR A 202 19.34 2.82 1.67
N ASP A 203 20.04 2.66 0.55
CA ASP A 203 20.51 3.78 -0.27
C ASP A 203 19.34 4.36 -1.08
N TRP A 204 18.54 5.21 -0.41
CA TRP A 204 17.35 5.82 -1.00
C TRP A 204 17.67 6.68 -2.23
N MET A 205 18.83 7.36 -2.23
CA MET A 205 19.27 8.16 -3.37
C MET A 205 19.58 7.24 -4.56
N GLY A 206 20.38 6.19 -4.36
CA GLY A 206 20.68 5.20 -5.38
C GLY A 206 19.42 4.53 -5.94
N LEU A 207 18.48 4.13 -5.08
CA LEU A 207 17.18 3.60 -5.50
C LEU A 207 16.36 4.60 -6.32
N SER A 208 16.35 5.89 -5.93
CA SER A 208 15.65 6.94 -6.68
C SER A 208 16.24 7.20 -8.07
N GLN A 209 17.53 6.89 -8.27
CA GLN A 209 18.21 7.00 -9.56
C GLN A 209 18.05 5.74 -10.41
N ALA A 210 17.82 4.60 -9.77
CA ALA A 210 17.68 3.29 -10.40
C ALA A 210 16.23 2.96 -10.81
N THR A 211 15.25 3.80 -10.49
CA THR A 211 13.81 3.55 -10.72
C THR A 211 13.19 4.71 -11.49
N ASP A 212 11.97 4.52 -12.01
CA ASP A 212 11.18 5.63 -12.54
C ASP A 212 10.67 6.51 -11.40
N PHE A 213 10.25 5.92 -10.28
CA PHE A 213 9.91 6.62 -9.04
C PHE A 213 9.85 5.64 -7.86
N LEU A 214 9.89 6.18 -6.65
CA LEU A 214 9.67 5.47 -5.40
C LEU A 214 8.23 5.71 -4.93
N VAL A 215 7.59 4.68 -4.38
CA VAL A 215 6.27 4.76 -3.78
C VAL A 215 6.40 4.76 -2.27
N THR A 216 6.13 5.90 -1.64
CA THR A 216 6.18 6.04 -0.18
C THR A 216 4.92 5.48 0.46
N MET A 217 5.08 4.44 1.27
CA MET A 217 4.01 3.83 2.06
C MET A 217 3.68 4.73 3.26
N ASN A 218 2.80 5.71 3.07
CA ASN A 218 2.39 6.65 4.12
C ASN A 218 1.26 6.07 4.97
N TYR A 219 1.43 4.84 5.41
CA TYR A 219 0.54 4.10 6.31
C TYR A 219 1.34 3.11 7.16
N ASP A 220 0.69 2.57 8.19
CA ASP A 220 1.31 1.78 9.26
C ASP A 220 2.36 2.58 10.04
N LEU A 221 2.13 3.89 10.21
CA LEU A 221 3.06 4.82 10.88
C LEU A 221 3.07 4.68 12.41
N PHE A 222 2.87 3.46 12.90
CA PHE A 222 3.04 3.15 14.31
C PHE A 222 4.41 3.63 14.78
N PRO A 223 4.49 4.27 15.95
CA PRO A 223 5.78 4.64 16.52
C PRO A 223 6.61 3.37 16.79
N TRP A 224 7.84 3.31 16.25
CA TRP A 224 8.81 2.22 16.48
C TRP A 224 8.98 1.89 17.96
N THR A 225 8.92 2.95 18.76
CA THR A 225 8.82 2.91 20.21
C THR A 225 7.47 3.50 20.56
N TRP A 226 6.46 2.63 20.69
CA TRP A 226 5.18 3.05 21.25
C TRP A 226 5.38 3.88 22.51
N PRO A 227 4.60 4.97 22.69
CA PRO A 227 4.57 5.66 23.97
C PRO A 227 4.32 4.62 25.06
N GLN A 228 4.89 4.85 26.24
CA GLN A 228 4.63 4.02 27.41
C GLN A 228 3.79 4.86 28.38
N PRO A 229 2.53 4.47 28.67
CA PRO A 229 1.80 3.28 28.17
C PRO A 229 1.40 3.35 26.67
N CYS A 230 1.22 2.18 26.03
CA CYS A 230 0.83 2.07 24.60
C CYS A 230 -0.50 2.79 24.38
N MET A 231 -0.62 3.54 23.28
CA MET A 231 -1.78 4.36 22.97
C MET A 231 -2.19 4.15 21.53
N GLY A 232 -3.49 4.03 21.24
CA GLY A 232 -4.02 3.95 19.88
C GLY A 232 -3.76 5.25 19.12
N LEU A 233 -3.34 5.13 17.86
CA LEU A 233 -2.90 6.25 17.03
C LEU A 233 -3.47 6.15 15.60
N ALA A 234 -3.50 7.30 14.92
CA ALA A 234 -3.82 7.36 13.50
C ALA A 234 -2.89 6.45 12.68
N ASN A 235 -3.45 5.82 11.64
CA ASN A 235 -2.69 4.98 10.71
C ASN A 235 -1.70 5.83 9.86
N SER A 236 -2.18 6.99 9.40
CA SER A 236 -1.44 7.94 8.57
C SER A 236 -1.51 9.36 9.15
N PRO A 237 -0.84 9.66 10.28
CA PRO A 237 -0.85 11.01 10.84
C PRO A 237 -0.11 11.98 9.90
N ILE A 238 -0.72 13.14 9.61
CA ILE A 238 -0.19 14.08 8.60
C ILE A 238 1.21 14.63 8.93
N GLY A 239 1.53 14.84 10.21
CA GLY A 239 2.82 15.39 10.64
C GLY A 239 4.01 14.50 10.20
N PRO A 240 4.05 13.23 10.65
CA PRO A 240 5.04 12.25 10.18
C PRO A 240 5.11 12.06 8.66
N VAL A 241 3.97 12.07 7.96
CA VAL A 241 3.92 12.00 6.48
C VAL A 241 4.67 13.18 5.85
N VAL A 242 4.36 14.41 6.28
CA VAL A 242 5.04 15.63 5.78
C VAL A 242 6.53 15.58 6.12
N GLN A 243 6.88 15.21 7.36
CA GLN A 243 8.27 15.19 7.80
C GLN A 243 9.09 14.14 7.03
N GLY A 244 8.55 12.95 6.81
CA GLY A 244 9.20 11.89 6.05
C GLY A 244 9.50 12.29 4.60
N MET A 245 8.54 12.91 3.92
CA MET A 245 8.73 13.50 2.59
C MET A 245 9.84 14.57 2.59
N LEU A 246 9.82 15.51 3.54
CA LEU A 246 10.86 16.54 3.66
C LEU A 246 12.25 15.93 3.92
N ASP A 247 12.32 14.82 4.66
CA ASP A 247 13.58 14.12 4.91
C ASP A 247 14.12 13.44 3.66
N PHE A 248 13.28 12.89 2.77
CA PHE A 248 13.73 12.43 1.45
C PHE A 248 14.28 13.59 0.60
N PHE A 249 13.64 14.76 0.64
CA PHE A 249 14.15 15.94 -0.07
C PHE A 249 15.51 16.40 0.46
N LYS A 250 15.76 16.31 1.77
CA LYS A 250 17.08 16.60 2.37
C LYS A 250 18.18 15.66 1.88
N LEU A 251 17.84 14.44 1.47
CA LEU A 251 18.78 13.52 0.83
C LEU A 251 19.09 13.90 -0.63
N GLY A 252 18.34 14.85 -1.20
CA GLY A 252 18.46 15.29 -2.60
C GLY A 252 17.50 14.58 -3.56
N ILE A 253 16.59 13.74 -3.05
CA ILE A 253 15.59 13.07 -3.90
C ILE A 253 14.56 14.12 -4.34
N SER A 254 14.29 14.19 -5.64
CA SER A 254 13.36 15.17 -6.19
C SER A 254 11.91 14.80 -5.88
N ALA A 255 11.01 15.79 -5.81
CA ALA A 255 9.58 15.53 -5.67
C ALA A 255 9.02 14.68 -6.83
N ASP A 256 9.59 14.82 -8.02
CA ASP A 256 9.20 14.05 -9.21
C ASP A 256 9.69 12.59 -9.17
N ASN A 257 10.47 12.19 -8.15
CA ASN A 257 10.84 10.80 -7.92
C ASN A 257 9.93 10.11 -6.88
N LEU A 258 8.90 10.79 -6.36
CA LEU A 258 8.10 10.29 -5.25
C LEU A 258 6.60 10.25 -5.59
N VAL A 259 5.98 9.09 -5.34
CA VAL A 259 4.53 8.88 -5.32
C VAL A 259 4.11 8.56 -3.89
N ALA A 260 3.08 9.22 -3.36
CA ALA A 260 2.66 9.05 -1.97
C ALA A 260 1.43 8.16 -1.83
N ALA A 261 1.59 6.96 -1.25
CA ALA A 261 0.51 6.00 -1.05
C ALA A 261 -0.18 6.17 0.31
N PHE A 262 -1.52 6.19 0.31
CA PHE A 262 -2.35 6.38 1.50
C PHE A 262 -3.27 5.18 1.77
N PRO A 263 -3.65 4.93 3.03
CA PRO A 263 -4.43 3.75 3.39
C PRO A 263 -5.92 3.96 3.15
N TRP A 264 -6.58 2.94 2.61
CA TRP A 264 -8.05 2.81 2.56
C TRP A 264 -8.52 1.74 3.55
N TYR A 265 -7.93 1.73 4.75
CA TYR A 265 -8.27 0.81 5.84
C TYR A 265 -8.01 1.49 7.18
N ALA A 266 -8.54 0.85 8.22
CA ALA A 266 -8.52 1.30 9.59
C ALA A 266 -7.75 0.34 10.50
N TYR A 267 -7.33 0.84 11.65
CA TYR A 267 -6.87 0.05 12.79
C TYR A 267 -7.87 0.11 13.94
N VAL A 268 -8.07 -1.03 14.60
CA VAL A 268 -8.99 -1.18 15.73
C VAL A 268 -8.18 -1.46 16.99
N TYR A 269 -8.19 -0.54 17.96
CA TYR A 269 -7.44 -0.65 19.20
C TYR A 269 -8.34 -1.07 20.35
N PRO A 270 -8.01 -2.13 21.11
CA PRO A 270 -8.73 -2.49 22.32
C PRO A 270 -8.33 -1.56 23.47
N CYS A 271 -9.20 -0.63 23.85
CA CYS A 271 -8.90 0.33 24.90
C CYS A 271 -9.04 -0.35 26.27
N ALA A 272 -7.92 -0.46 26.99
CA ALA A 272 -7.90 -0.97 28.33
C ALA A 272 -8.54 0.03 29.31
N ASN A 273 -9.29 -0.52 30.26
CA ASN A 273 -9.82 0.20 31.43
C ASN A 273 -10.73 1.40 31.13
N SER A 274 -11.35 1.46 29.95
CA SER A 274 -12.40 2.43 29.65
C SER A 274 -13.60 1.74 29.00
N THR A 275 -14.79 2.26 29.29
CA THR A 275 -16.06 1.97 28.60
C THR A 275 -16.75 3.25 28.14
N ASP A 276 -16.06 4.40 28.23
CA ASP A 276 -16.59 5.70 27.84
C ASP A 276 -16.35 5.94 26.35
N LEU A 277 -17.43 6.12 25.59
CA LEU A 277 -17.38 6.45 24.17
C LEU A 277 -16.72 7.81 23.88
N ASN A 278 -16.55 8.68 24.89
CA ASN A 278 -15.82 9.94 24.76
C ASN A 278 -14.31 9.82 25.02
N THR A 279 -13.79 8.59 25.17
CA THR A 279 -12.36 8.37 25.38
C THR A 279 -11.54 8.93 24.21
N VAL A 280 -10.62 9.84 24.53
CA VAL A 280 -9.65 10.38 23.56
C VAL A 280 -8.43 9.47 23.50
N ASP A 281 -7.81 9.23 24.66
CA ASP A 281 -6.58 8.43 24.76
C ASP A 281 -6.91 6.95 25.01
N CYS A 282 -6.81 6.13 23.95
CA CYS A 282 -7.05 4.68 24.04
C CYS A 282 -5.76 3.95 24.43
N TYR A 283 -5.52 3.74 25.72
CA TYR A 283 -4.36 2.97 26.17
C TYR A 283 -4.60 1.46 26.07
N PHE A 284 -3.57 0.68 25.71
CA PHE A 284 -3.67 -0.79 25.63
C PHE A 284 -2.39 -1.48 26.14
N PRO A 285 -2.46 -2.72 26.66
CA PRO A 285 -1.36 -3.30 27.44
C PRO A 285 -0.23 -3.93 26.61
N ASN A 286 -0.46 -4.20 25.32
CA ASN A 286 0.49 -4.91 24.46
C ASN A 286 0.79 -4.11 23.19
N CYS A 287 1.89 -3.35 23.21
CA CYS A 287 2.42 -2.53 22.11
C CYS A 287 2.88 -3.34 20.87
N ASN A 288 2.40 -4.56 20.68
CA ASN A 288 2.78 -5.38 19.55
C ASN A 288 1.73 -5.23 18.44
N SER A 289 2.15 -4.56 17.35
CA SER A 289 1.30 -4.23 16.20
C SER A 289 0.71 -5.46 15.52
N THR A 290 1.34 -6.63 15.63
CA THR A 290 0.82 -7.90 15.09
C THR A 290 -0.54 -8.27 15.66
N TYR A 291 -0.91 -7.75 16.82
CA TYR A 291 -2.19 -8.03 17.48
C TYR A 291 -3.22 -6.92 17.32
N ILE A 292 -2.95 -5.88 16.52
CA ILE A 292 -3.90 -4.80 16.26
C ILE A 292 -4.71 -5.18 15.01
N PRO A 293 -6.03 -5.46 15.14
CA PRO A 293 -6.86 -5.78 13.99
C PRO A 293 -6.96 -4.62 13.00
N THR A 294 -7.05 -4.97 11.72
CA THR A 294 -7.33 -4.07 10.60
C THR A 294 -8.77 -4.24 10.14
N GLN A 295 -9.36 -3.17 9.62
CA GLN A 295 -10.69 -3.17 9.03
C GLN A 295 -10.64 -2.47 7.68
N SER A 296 -11.29 -2.99 6.63
CA SER A 296 -11.39 -2.28 5.36
C SER A 296 -12.23 -1.01 5.52
N PHE A 297 -12.01 0.02 4.70
CA PHE A 297 -12.84 1.22 4.74
C PHE A 297 -14.32 0.93 4.43
N SER A 298 -14.60 -0.10 3.64
CA SER A 298 -15.94 -0.58 3.29
C SER A 298 -16.79 -0.93 4.52
N GLU A 299 -16.16 -1.38 5.60
CA GLU A 299 -16.83 -1.81 6.82
C GLU A 299 -17.07 -0.66 7.80
N ILE A 300 -16.40 0.48 7.63
CA ILE A 300 -16.51 1.63 8.54
C ILE A 300 -17.92 2.22 8.53
N ASP A 301 -18.48 2.44 7.34
CA ASP A 301 -19.84 2.95 7.19
C ASP A 301 -20.88 1.96 7.75
N ALA A 302 -20.63 0.67 7.60
CA ALA A 302 -21.49 -0.39 8.14
C ALA A 302 -21.50 -0.36 9.67
N ILE A 303 -20.33 -0.23 10.31
CA ILE A 303 -20.20 -0.13 11.77
C ILE A 303 -20.88 1.14 12.29
N LEU A 304 -20.63 2.29 11.67
CA LEU A 304 -21.22 3.58 12.08
C LEU A 304 -22.74 3.63 11.89
N SER A 305 -23.28 2.86 10.94
CA SER A 305 -24.72 2.80 10.65
C SER A 305 -25.47 1.74 11.46
N ASP A 306 -24.76 0.77 12.06
CA ASP A 306 -25.37 -0.31 12.84
C ASP A 306 -25.80 0.20 14.22
N ARG A 307 -27.12 0.36 14.40
CA ARG A 307 -27.73 0.80 15.66
C ARG A 307 -27.56 -0.19 16.82
N SER A 308 -27.15 -1.43 16.56
CA SER A 308 -26.86 -2.42 17.59
C SER A 308 -25.47 -2.24 18.21
N ILE A 309 -24.59 -1.47 17.57
CA ILE A 309 -23.25 -1.15 18.06
C ILE A 309 -23.27 0.29 18.59
N PRO A 310 -23.18 0.51 19.92
CA PRO A 310 -23.04 1.85 20.45
C PRO A 310 -21.72 2.46 19.98
N THR A 311 -21.77 3.58 19.27
CA THR A 311 -20.58 4.33 18.81
C THR A 311 -20.61 5.77 19.28
N SER A 312 -19.45 6.42 19.30
CA SER A 312 -19.34 7.86 19.53
C SER A 312 -19.80 8.71 18.33
N GLY A 313 -20.05 8.08 17.17
CA GLY A 313 -19.95 8.75 15.87
C GLY A 313 -18.50 9.10 15.53
N GLU A 314 -18.30 9.62 14.31
CA GLU A 314 -16.99 10.11 13.87
C GLU A 314 -16.54 11.31 14.73
N LEU A 315 -15.31 11.24 15.22
CA LEU A 315 -14.58 12.27 15.92
C LEU A 315 -13.35 12.64 15.08
N TRP A 316 -12.88 13.89 15.22
CA TRP A 316 -11.74 14.40 14.47
C TRP A 316 -10.56 14.72 15.40
N ASN A 317 -9.37 14.24 15.05
CA ASN A 317 -8.13 14.63 15.71
C ASN A 317 -7.38 15.65 14.86
N GLU A 318 -7.26 16.88 15.36
CA GLU A 318 -6.60 17.98 14.66
C GLU A 318 -5.09 17.80 14.50
N GLU A 319 -4.42 17.14 15.45
CA GLU A 319 -2.97 16.93 15.41
C GLU A 319 -2.58 15.96 14.30
N TYR A 320 -3.35 14.88 14.14
CA TYR A 320 -3.09 13.84 13.14
C TYR A 320 -3.79 14.12 11.81
N ALA A 321 -4.76 15.04 11.80
CA ALA A 321 -5.66 15.29 10.69
C ALA A 321 -6.27 13.99 10.16
N SER A 322 -6.81 13.19 11.09
CA SER A 322 -7.44 11.90 10.82
C SER A 322 -8.68 11.70 11.69
N PRO A 323 -9.72 11.07 11.13
CA PRO A 323 -10.91 10.69 11.89
C PRO A 323 -10.64 9.45 12.76
N TYR A 324 -11.43 9.35 13.82
CA TYR A 324 -11.55 8.14 14.61
C TYR A 324 -12.96 8.04 15.20
N PHE A 325 -13.34 6.86 15.67
CA PHE A 325 -14.52 6.73 16.53
C PHE A 325 -14.27 5.67 17.58
N ASN A 326 -15.07 5.70 18.65
CA ASN A 326 -15.10 4.66 19.65
C ASN A 326 -16.35 3.81 19.47
N MET A 327 -16.25 2.51 19.75
CA MET A 327 -17.37 1.58 19.75
C MET A 327 -17.33 0.67 20.98
N LEU A 328 -18.51 0.28 21.46
CA LEU A 328 -18.65 -0.70 22.54
C LEU A 328 -19.10 -2.05 21.98
N VAL A 329 -18.31 -3.08 22.27
CA VAL A 329 -18.64 -4.46 21.92
C VAL A 329 -18.47 -5.31 23.17
N ASN A 330 -19.56 -5.91 23.65
CA ASN A 330 -19.59 -6.73 24.88
C ASN A 330 -18.99 -6.01 26.11
N ASP A 331 -19.32 -4.73 26.30
CA ASP A 331 -18.78 -3.85 27.35
C ASP A 331 -17.26 -3.58 27.29
N TYR A 332 -16.61 -3.92 26.17
CA TYR A 332 -15.23 -3.52 25.88
C TYR A 332 -15.22 -2.35 24.89
N LEU A 333 -14.42 -1.34 25.20
CA LEU A 333 -14.23 -0.20 24.32
C LEU A 333 -13.16 -0.49 23.28
N TYR A 334 -13.47 -0.17 22.03
CA TYR A 334 -12.54 -0.19 20.91
C TYR A 334 -12.49 1.18 20.27
N GLN A 335 -11.28 1.63 19.91
CA GLN A 335 -11.07 2.86 19.16
C GLN A 335 -10.63 2.51 17.75
N VAL A 336 -11.31 3.06 16.76
CA VAL A 336 -11.07 2.81 15.34
C VAL A 336 -10.49 4.06 14.71
N TRP A 337 -9.26 3.99 14.22
CA TRP A 337 -8.59 5.06 13.48
C TRP A 337 -8.55 4.72 12.01
N TYR A 338 -8.94 5.66 11.16
CA TYR A 338 -9.04 5.46 9.71
C TYR A 338 -8.75 6.75 8.97
N ASP A 339 -8.85 6.71 7.64
CA ASP A 339 -8.75 7.87 6.78
C ASP A 339 -10.02 7.97 5.92
N ASN A 340 -10.65 9.14 5.89
CA ASN A 340 -11.83 9.45 5.09
C ASN A 340 -11.45 10.46 3.99
N GLN A 341 -12.43 10.93 3.20
CA GLN A 341 -12.16 11.92 2.15
C GLN A 341 -11.41 13.15 2.69
N GLN A 342 -11.88 13.74 3.79
CA GLN A 342 -11.28 14.95 4.34
C GLN A 342 -9.81 14.73 4.72
N SER A 343 -9.49 13.64 5.43
CA SER A 343 -8.11 13.39 5.86
C SER A 343 -7.17 13.03 4.71
N ILE A 344 -7.67 12.32 3.69
CA ILE A 344 -6.91 12.02 2.47
C ILE A 344 -6.68 13.29 1.65
N GLU A 345 -7.69 14.15 1.45
CA GLU A 345 -7.55 15.41 0.71
C GLU A 345 -6.51 16.34 1.35
N LEU A 346 -6.46 16.42 2.69
CA LEU A 346 -5.44 17.19 3.39
C LEU A 346 -4.03 16.67 3.05
N LYS A 347 -3.82 15.36 3.04
CA LYS A 347 -2.53 14.74 2.71
C LYS A 347 -2.18 14.88 1.21
N VAL A 348 -3.16 14.71 0.34
CA VAL A 348 -3.01 14.92 -1.11
C VAL A 348 -2.71 16.38 -1.43
N SER A 349 -3.27 17.34 -0.69
CA SER A 349 -2.98 18.76 -0.86
C SER A 349 -1.51 19.10 -0.56
N VAL A 350 -0.90 18.41 0.41
CA VAL A 350 0.54 18.49 0.69
C VAL A 350 1.32 17.98 -0.52
N CYS A 351 0.95 16.81 -1.05
CA CYS A 351 1.59 16.20 -2.21
C CYS A 351 1.58 17.15 -3.42
N LYS A 352 0.42 17.77 -3.68
CA LYS A 352 0.22 18.78 -4.72
C LYS A 352 1.08 20.02 -4.49
N LYS A 353 1.10 20.55 -3.27
CA LYS A 353 1.88 21.74 -2.89
C LYS A 353 3.38 21.55 -3.12
N TYR A 354 3.91 20.36 -2.87
CA TYR A 354 5.31 20.04 -3.10
C TYR A 354 5.60 19.46 -4.49
N HIS A 355 4.60 19.42 -5.38
CA HIS A 355 4.74 18.95 -6.75
C HIS A 355 5.26 17.52 -6.87
N LEU A 356 4.85 16.62 -5.96
CA LEU A 356 5.16 15.19 -6.04
C LEU A 356 4.81 14.63 -7.43
N ARG A 357 5.42 13.50 -7.82
CA ARG A 357 5.06 12.82 -9.07
C ARG A 357 3.64 12.32 -9.05
N GLY A 358 3.16 11.85 -7.91
CA GLY A 358 1.87 11.20 -7.82
C GLY A 358 1.36 10.96 -6.43
N VAL A 359 0.15 10.42 -6.38
CA VAL A 359 -0.49 9.87 -5.18
C VAL A 359 -0.97 8.45 -5.47
N ALA A 360 -1.13 7.67 -4.41
CA ALA A 360 -1.51 6.28 -4.50
C ALA A 360 -2.43 5.82 -3.37
N ALA A 361 -3.07 4.66 -3.55
CA ALA A 361 -4.03 4.09 -2.60
C ALA A 361 -3.79 2.62 -2.31
N TRP A 362 -3.60 2.28 -1.03
CA TRP A 362 -3.49 0.92 -0.51
C TRP A 362 -4.73 0.54 0.34
N THR A 363 -5.62 -0.33 -0.11
CA THR A 363 -5.80 -0.73 -1.51
C THR A 363 -7.18 -0.33 -1.98
N MET A 364 -7.31 -0.24 -3.31
CA MET A 364 -8.59 0.10 -3.93
C MET A 364 -9.70 -0.94 -3.70
N ASP A 365 -9.34 -2.11 -3.19
CA ASP A 365 -10.27 -3.20 -2.87
C ASP A 365 -11.03 -2.99 -1.56
N PHE A 366 -10.62 -2.01 -0.76
CA PHE A 366 -11.14 -1.80 0.59
C PHE A 366 -12.27 -0.79 0.68
N ILE A 367 -12.93 -0.48 -0.43
CA ILE A 367 -14.17 0.31 -0.47
C ILE A 367 -15.33 -0.55 -0.98
N ASP A 368 -16.55 -0.25 -0.53
CA ASP A 368 -17.78 -0.88 -1.01
C ASP A 368 -18.22 -0.23 -2.32
N TYR A 369 -17.94 -0.91 -3.44
CA TYR A 369 -18.34 -0.45 -4.76
C TYR A 369 -19.86 -0.44 -5.01
N GLN A 370 -20.68 -1.02 -4.12
CA GLN A 370 -22.13 -0.86 -4.15
C GLN A 370 -22.59 0.45 -3.51
N ASN A 371 -21.79 1.02 -2.60
CA ASN A 371 -22.04 2.31 -1.98
C ASN A 371 -21.45 3.45 -2.83
N GLN A 372 -22.26 3.97 -3.76
CA GLN A 372 -21.84 5.02 -4.69
C GLN A 372 -21.34 6.30 -4.00
N VAL A 373 -21.89 6.64 -2.83
CA VAL A 373 -21.41 7.79 -2.05
C VAL A 373 -19.98 7.52 -1.59
N GLN A 374 -19.73 6.36 -0.96
CA GLN A 374 -18.38 6.01 -0.49
C GLN A 374 -17.36 6.00 -1.63
N VAL A 375 -17.72 5.39 -2.77
CA VAL A 375 -16.91 5.36 -3.99
C VAL A 375 -16.55 6.78 -4.42
N GLU A 376 -17.55 7.65 -4.58
CA GLU A 376 -17.34 9.02 -5.02
C GLU A 376 -16.41 9.80 -4.08
N LEU A 377 -16.65 9.72 -2.76
CA LEU A 377 -15.86 10.44 -1.76
C LEU A 377 -14.38 10.00 -1.79
N MET A 378 -14.10 8.69 -1.80
CA MET A 378 -12.74 8.17 -1.74
C MET A 378 -11.95 8.40 -3.03
N TRP A 379 -12.60 8.26 -4.20
CA TRP A 379 -11.96 8.59 -5.48
C TRP A 379 -11.72 10.08 -5.62
N ASN A 380 -12.68 10.94 -5.24
CA ASN A 380 -12.52 12.39 -5.30
C ASN A 380 -11.35 12.86 -4.42
N ALA A 381 -11.14 12.21 -3.26
CA ALA A 381 -10.04 12.54 -2.38
C ALA A 381 -8.67 12.46 -3.09
N LEU A 382 -8.46 11.41 -3.89
CA LEU A 382 -7.26 11.30 -4.71
C LEU A 382 -7.28 12.32 -5.85
N LYS A 383 -8.38 12.41 -6.62
CA LYS A 383 -8.48 13.31 -7.79
C LYS A 383 -8.12 14.77 -7.49
N SER A 384 -8.32 15.21 -6.26
CA SER A 384 -7.91 16.54 -5.78
C SER A 384 -6.44 16.89 -6.06
N PHE A 385 -5.58 15.88 -6.28
CA PHE A 385 -4.18 16.03 -6.65
C PHE A 385 -3.98 16.81 -7.97
N THR A 386 -4.81 16.54 -8.98
CA THR A 386 -4.68 17.15 -10.33
C THR A 386 -5.76 18.17 -10.67
N GLN A 387 -6.79 18.30 -9.81
CA GLN A 387 -7.83 19.35 -9.92
C GLN A 387 -7.34 20.70 -9.37
#